data_AF-A0A6A6PJ28-F1
#
_entry.id   AF-A0A6A6PJ28-F1
#
_cell.length_a   1.000
_cell.length_b   1.000
_cell.length_c   1.000
_cell.angle_alpha   90.00
_cell.angle_beta   90.00
_cell.angle_gamma   90.00
#
_symmetry.space_group_name_H-M   'P 1'
#
loop_
_entity.id
_entity.type
_entity.pdbx_description
1 polymer ?
#
loop_
_entity_poly.entity_id
_entity_poly.type
_entity_poly.pdbx_seq_one_letter_code
_entity_poly.pdbx_strand_id
1 'polypeptide(L)'
;PADHPDYEALLTGVIVLASLFSNCVEAFNLIHPSQRWDKQEQLLITALGLQQARLLIWGDTVGISSPPPTVTDRAIPKHPSAAYPDLNEPTFFSARDPALDQPDTRQKVDEALSALVERSAHTSREEMMELYGLRPPKRFTVEYQPALDGNRLESFRERHELLKEVAESYAHLNTRRNSSIVASTWAVSDYAKFADFIKLTQEKVDYLIELTDSQERVDRAMCMDIRALGWHLSADRARVAHDRSKLILVLEYSRQEYPQYVDAVNIALRNIERERQENA
;
A
#
# COMPACT_ATOMS: atom_id res chain seq x y z
N PRO A 1 9.09 21.17 24.40
CA PRO A 1 8.79 19.78 24.82
C PRO A 1 9.88 19.32 25.78
N ALA A 2 9.52 18.72 26.92
CA ALA A 2 10.51 18.16 27.83
C ALA A 2 11.13 16.91 27.17
N ASP A 3 12.45 16.86 27.08
CA ASP A 3 13.20 15.69 26.61
C ASP A 3 12.88 14.50 27.51
N HIS A 4 11.99 13.62 27.06
CA HIS A 4 11.77 12.32 27.67
C HIS A 4 12.63 11.29 26.92
N PRO A 5 13.67 10.71 27.56
CA PRO A 5 14.51 9.69 26.91
C PRO A 5 13.71 8.48 26.41
N ASP A 6 12.52 8.25 26.98
CA ASP A 6 11.60 7.19 26.55
C ASP A 6 10.98 7.44 25.16
N TYR A 7 10.87 8.70 24.71
CA TYR A 7 10.29 9.02 23.40
C TYR A 7 11.21 8.64 22.24
N GLU A 8 12.52 8.70 22.45
CA GLU A 8 13.50 8.31 21.44
C GLU A 8 13.38 6.83 21.08
N ALA A 9 13.35 5.95 22.09
CA ALA A 9 13.21 4.52 21.87
C ALA A 9 11.86 4.18 21.21
N LEU A 10 10.77 4.77 21.69
CA LEU A 10 9.43 4.57 21.14
C LEU A 10 9.35 5.00 19.67
N LEU A 11 9.75 6.24 19.34
CA LEU A 11 9.65 6.77 17.99
C LEU A 11 10.62 6.08 17.03
N THR A 12 11.81 5.67 17.49
CA THR A 12 12.72 4.83 16.69
C THR A 12 12.04 3.53 16.30
N GLY A 13 11.42 2.84 17.27
CA GLY A 13 10.69 1.61 17.02
C GLY A 13 9.56 1.79 16.00
N VAL A 14 8.77 2.86 16.12
CA VAL A 14 7.68 3.13 15.16
C VAL A 14 8.21 3.46 13.77
N ILE A 15 9.24 4.30 13.64
CA ILE A 15 9.84 4.66 12.34
C ILE A 15 10.41 3.43 11.63
N VAL A 16 11.11 2.54 12.35
CA VAL A 16 11.68 1.34 11.74
C VAL A 16 10.58 0.46 11.14
N LEU A 17 9.46 0.28 11.85
CA LEU A 17 8.30 -0.47 11.34
C LEU A 17 7.68 0.21 10.11
N ALA A 18 7.40 1.51 10.23
CA ALA A 18 6.78 2.28 9.15
C ALA A 18 7.67 2.30 7.90
N SER A 19 8.99 2.33 8.07
CA SER A 19 9.97 2.26 6.98
C SER A 19 10.00 0.88 6.34
N LEU A 20 9.94 -0.21 7.12
CA LEU A 20 9.84 -1.57 6.60
C LEU A 20 8.55 -1.76 5.80
N PHE A 21 7.42 -1.31 6.35
CA PHE A 21 6.14 -1.29 5.66
C PHE A 21 6.20 -0.47 4.36
N SER A 22 6.76 0.74 4.42
CA SER A 22 6.97 1.60 3.24
C SER A 22 7.74 0.87 2.15
N ASN A 23 8.81 0.16 2.50
CA ASN A 23 9.59 -0.61 1.53
C ASN A 23 8.76 -1.70 0.84
N CYS A 24 7.81 -2.33 1.54
CA CYS A 24 6.90 -3.33 0.96
C CYS A 24 5.99 -2.70 -0.08
N VAL A 25 5.22 -1.68 0.33
CA VAL A 25 4.18 -1.08 -0.52
C VAL A 25 4.77 -0.31 -1.70
N GLU A 26 5.95 0.29 -1.54
CA GLU A 26 6.66 0.96 -2.63
C GLU A 26 7.30 -0.04 -3.61
N ALA A 27 7.77 -1.19 -3.13
CA ALA A 27 8.36 -2.21 -4.01
C ALA A 27 7.35 -2.76 -5.02
N PHE A 28 6.08 -2.93 -4.63
CA PHE A 28 5.03 -3.39 -5.53
C PHE A 28 4.77 -2.41 -6.69
N ASN A 29 4.91 -1.10 -6.44
CA ASN A 29 4.78 -0.06 -7.48
C ASN A 29 5.91 -0.06 -8.51
N LEU A 30 7.02 -0.74 -8.23
CA LEU A 30 8.15 -0.86 -9.16
C LEU A 30 7.96 -2.02 -10.14
N ILE A 31 6.89 -2.81 -10.02
CA ILE A 31 6.60 -3.95 -10.89
C ILE A 31 5.62 -3.52 -11.98
N HIS A 32 6.01 -3.72 -13.24
CA HIS A 32 5.26 -3.27 -14.40
C HIS A 32 4.97 -4.43 -15.36
N PRO A 33 3.88 -4.34 -16.14
CA PRO A 33 3.66 -5.27 -17.23
C PRO A 33 4.76 -5.13 -18.29
N SER A 34 5.23 -6.27 -18.79
CA SER A 34 6.12 -6.37 -19.96
C SER A 34 5.35 -6.23 -21.27
N GLN A 35 4.07 -6.63 -21.30
CA GLN A 35 3.20 -6.59 -22.47
C GLN A 35 1.86 -5.94 -22.13
N ARG A 36 1.56 -4.80 -22.76
CA ARG A 36 0.36 -3.99 -22.49
C ARG A 36 -0.97 -4.75 -22.60
N TRP A 37 -1.05 -5.74 -23.48
CA TRP A 37 -2.31 -6.40 -23.87
C TRP A 37 -2.38 -7.88 -23.50
N ASP A 38 -1.42 -8.39 -22.71
CA ASP A 38 -1.51 -9.75 -22.21
C ASP A 38 -2.49 -9.83 -21.05
N LYS A 39 -3.60 -10.55 -21.26
CA LYS A 39 -4.65 -10.71 -20.24
C LYS A 39 -4.13 -11.42 -18.99
N GLN A 40 -3.27 -12.43 -19.14
CA GLN A 40 -2.75 -13.17 -17.98
C GLN A 40 -1.87 -12.28 -17.12
N GLU A 41 -1.00 -11.50 -17.76
CA GLU A 41 -0.16 -10.52 -17.06
C GLU A 41 -1.01 -9.44 -16.38
N GLN A 42 -2.02 -8.90 -17.07
CA GLN A 42 -2.96 -7.93 -16.50
C GLN A 42 -3.69 -8.46 -15.26
N LEU A 43 -4.10 -9.73 -15.27
CA LEU A 43 -4.72 -10.37 -14.11
C LEU A 43 -3.74 -10.49 -12.94
N LEU A 44 -2.49 -10.90 -13.20
CA LEU A 44 -1.46 -11.01 -12.15
C LEU A 44 -1.09 -9.65 -11.56
N ILE A 45 -0.93 -8.61 -12.39
CA ILE A 45 -0.68 -7.25 -11.90
C ILE A 45 -1.89 -6.73 -11.10
N THR A 46 -3.12 -7.03 -11.55
CA THR A 46 -4.33 -6.68 -10.79
C THR A 46 -4.36 -7.39 -9.43
N ALA A 47 -3.98 -8.66 -9.38
CA ALA A 47 -3.88 -9.43 -8.14
C ALA A 47 -2.86 -8.81 -7.17
N LEU A 48 -1.67 -8.45 -7.65
CA LEU A 48 -0.67 -7.74 -6.86
C LEU A 48 -1.19 -6.39 -6.36
N GLY A 49 -1.84 -5.61 -7.23
CA GLY A 49 -2.44 -4.31 -6.88
C GLY A 49 -3.55 -4.43 -5.83
N LEU A 50 -4.28 -5.56 -5.82
CA LEU A 50 -5.25 -5.88 -4.77
C LEU A 50 -4.54 -6.14 -3.43
N GLN A 51 -3.46 -6.92 -3.41
CA GLN A 51 -2.70 -7.16 -2.18
C GLN A 51 -2.03 -5.90 -1.64
N GLN A 52 -1.50 -5.05 -2.52
CA GLN A 52 -0.97 -3.74 -2.14
C GLN A 52 -2.05 -2.87 -1.47
N ALA A 53 -3.26 -2.82 -2.04
CA ALA A 53 -4.37 -2.07 -1.46
C ALA A 53 -4.77 -2.62 -0.08
N ARG A 54 -4.89 -3.94 0.05
CA ARG A 54 -5.19 -4.59 1.34
C ARG A 54 -4.12 -4.28 2.39
N LEU A 55 -2.84 -4.34 2.01
CA LEU A 55 -1.72 -4.01 2.90
C LEU A 55 -1.72 -2.52 3.31
N LEU A 56 -2.00 -1.61 2.38
CA LEU A 56 -2.16 -0.17 2.66
C LEU A 56 -3.31 0.11 3.64
N ILE A 57 -4.45 -0.54 3.42
CA ILE A 57 -5.61 -0.43 4.31
C ILE A 57 -5.32 -1.00 5.68
N TRP A 58 -4.67 -2.17 5.75
CA TRP A 58 -4.24 -2.75 7.01
C TRP A 58 -3.35 -1.76 7.77
N GLY A 59 -2.31 -1.21 7.11
CA GLY A 59 -1.40 -0.24 7.70
C GLY A 59 -2.11 1.01 8.25
N ASP A 60 -3.09 1.54 7.51
CA ASP A 60 -3.93 2.64 7.99
C ASP A 60 -4.81 2.24 9.19
N THR A 61 -5.40 1.04 9.12
CA THR A 61 -6.31 0.50 10.14
C THR A 61 -5.62 0.27 11.49
N VAL A 62 -4.36 -0.14 11.47
CA VAL A 62 -3.56 -0.38 12.68
C VAL A 62 -2.72 0.84 13.11
N GLY A 63 -2.73 1.92 12.31
CA GLY A 63 -1.94 3.11 12.59
C GLY A 63 -0.43 2.85 12.50
N ILE A 64 0.03 2.17 11.45
CA ILE A 64 1.44 1.79 11.30
C ILE A 64 2.39 3.00 11.24
N SER A 65 1.90 4.11 10.70
CA SER A 65 2.59 5.41 10.62
C SER A 65 2.13 6.39 11.72
N SER A 66 1.44 5.91 12.76
CA SER A 66 1.00 6.74 13.89
C SER A 66 1.96 6.62 15.07
N PRO A 67 2.36 7.72 15.71
CA PRO A 67 3.14 7.68 16.95
C PRO A 67 2.30 7.05 18.08
N PRO A 68 2.95 6.57 19.16
CA PRO A 68 2.22 6.13 20.35
C PRO A 68 1.42 7.30 20.95
N PRO A 69 0.19 7.07 21.45
CA PRO A 69 -0.64 8.12 22.05
C PRO A 69 0.02 8.83 23.24
N THR A 70 0.98 8.19 23.89
CA THR A 70 1.78 8.77 24.98
C THR A 70 2.75 9.86 24.50
N VAL A 71 3.11 9.87 23.21
CA VAL A 71 3.97 10.90 22.61
C VAL A 71 3.11 12.05 22.09
N THR A 72 2.20 11.77 21.16
CA THR A 72 1.26 12.74 20.59
C THR A 72 0.16 12.05 19.79
N ASP A 73 -0.98 12.71 19.63
CA ASP A 73 -2.07 12.33 18.70
C ASP A 73 -2.11 13.23 17.45
N ARG A 74 -1.32 14.31 17.43
CA ARG A 74 -1.36 15.36 16.41
C ARG A 74 0.01 15.97 16.12
N ALA A 75 0.17 16.54 14.94
CA ALA A 75 1.35 17.32 14.57
C ALA A 75 0.97 18.45 13.59
N ILE A 76 1.77 19.51 13.60
CA ILE A 76 1.70 20.57 12.59
C ILE A 76 2.76 20.24 11.55
N PRO A 77 2.39 19.96 10.29
CA PRO A 77 3.35 19.64 9.24
C PRO A 77 4.28 20.83 8.96
N LYS A 78 5.55 20.54 8.65
CA LYS A 78 6.53 21.59 8.27
C LYS A 78 6.36 22.03 6.82
N HIS A 79 5.80 21.16 5.97
CA HIS A 79 5.65 21.38 4.54
C HIS A 79 4.21 21.14 4.09
N PRO A 80 3.66 22.02 3.22
CA PRO A 80 2.30 21.87 2.75
C PRO A 80 2.24 20.71 1.73
N SER A 81 1.14 19.97 1.78
CA SER A 81 0.87 18.83 0.89
C SER A 81 -0.61 18.80 0.49
N ALA A 82 -1.00 17.83 -0.33
CA ALA A 82 -2.39 17.70 -0.75
C ALA A 82 -3.29 17.29 0.44
N ALA A 83 -2.81 16.41 1.33
CA ALA A 83 -3.53 16.12 2.57
C ALA A 83 -3.40 17.22 3.63
N TYR A 84 -2.30 17.97 3.64
CA TYR A 84 -2.03 18.99 4.66
C TYR A 84 -1.77 20.38 4.07
N PRO A 85 -2.82 21.08 3.60
CA PRO A 85 -2.66 22.39 2.96
C PRO A 85 -2.42 23.54 3.96
N ASP A 86 -2.91 23.42 5.20
CA ASP A 86 -2.76 24.46 6.23
C ASP A 86 -1.64 24.11 7.21
N LEU A 87 -0.67 25.02 7.34
CA LEU A 87 0.50 24.88 8.23
C LEU A 87 0.26 25.48 9.62
N ASN A 88 -0.92 26.02 9.89
CA ASN A 88 -1.28 26.59 11.19
C ASN A 88 -2.20 25.67 11.99
N GLU A 89 -2.85 24.70 11.32
CA GLU A 89 -3.76 23.77 11.97
C GLU A 89 -3.08 22.41 12.24
N PRO A 90 -3.27 21.84 13.45
CA PRO A 90 -2.75 20.53 13.76
C PRO A 90 -3.52 19.46 12.97
N THR A 91 -2.78 18.57 12.34
CA THR A 91 -3.29 17.35 11.73
C THR A 91 -3.27 16.22 12.75
N PHE A 92 -4.31 15.39 12.76
CA PHE A 92 -4.44 14.24 13.65
C PHE A 92 -3.97 12.95 12.98
N PHE A 93 -3.26 12.11 13.73
CA PHE A 93 -2.92 10.76 13.32
C PHE A 93 -4.10 9.81 13.50
N SER A 94 -4.12 8.73 12.72
CA SER A 94 -4.99 7.57 13.00
C SER A 94 -4.62 6.96 14.36
N ALA A 95 -5.57 6.29 15.02
CA ALA A 95 -5.27 5.60 16.28
C ALA A 95 -4.25 4.46 16.03
N ARG A 96 -3.18 4.43 16.83
CA ARG A 96 -2.21 3.32 16.83
C ARG A 96 -2.79 2.13 17.58
N ASP A 97 -2.77 0.96 16.95
CA ASP A 97 -3.13 -0.29 17.60
C ASP A 97 -2.06 -0.67 18.66
N PRO A 98 -2.42 -0.80 19.95
CA PRO A 98 -1.46 -1.16 21.00
C PRO A 98 -0.81 -2.53 20.78
N ALA A 99 -1.42 -3.42 19.99
CA ALA A 99 -0.84 -4.71 19.66
C ALA A 99 0.48 -4.57 18.88
N LEU A 100 0.65 -3.50 18.09
CA LEU A 100 1.89 -3.27 17.33
C LEU A 100 3.12 -2.99 18.21
N ASP A 101 2.90 -2.61 19.46
CA ASP A 101 3.97 -2.32 20.42
C ASP A 101 4.24 -3.51 21.37
N GLN A 102 3.43 -4.57 21.30
CA GLN A 102 3.68 -5.81 22.05
C GLN A 102 4.84 -6.59 21.41
N PRO A 103 5.86 -7.03 22.18
CA PRO A 103 7.06 -7.64 21.60
C PRO A 103 6.79 -8.84 20.67
N ASP A 104 5.88 -9.74 21.07
CA ASP A 104 5.54 -10.95 20.29
C ASP A 104 4.84 -10.60 18.97
N THR A 105 3.81 -9.75 19.02
CA THR A 105 3.11 -9.28 17.83
C THR A 105 4.04 -8.48 16.93
N ARG A 106 4.86 -7.60 17.51
CA ARG A 106 5.81 -6.77 16.78
C ARG A 106 6.82 -7.62 16.01
N GLN A 107 7.40 -8.63 16.65
CA GLN A 107 8.30 -9.57 16.00
C GLN A 107 7.62 -10.27 14.82
N LYS A 108 6.40 -10.79 15.00
CA LYS A 108 5.63 -11.46 13.94
C LYS A 108 5.34 -10.54 12.76
N VAL A 109 5.00 -9.27 13.03
CA VAL A 109 4.77 -8.25 12.00
C VAL A 109 6.07 -7.95 11.25
N ASP A 110 7.18 -7.74 11.97
CA ASP A 110 8.49 -7.46 11.37
C ASP A 110 8.94 -8.64 10.50
N GLU A 111 8.76 -9.88 10.95
CA GLU A 111 9.06 -11.09 10.17
C GLU A 111 8.19 -11.21 8.91
N ALA A 112 6.88 -10.95 9.03
CA ALA A 112 5.95 -11.03 7.91
C ALA A 112 6.24 -9.96 6.84
N LEU A 113 6.51 -8.71 7.25
CA LEU A 113 6.87 -7.63 6.34
C LEU A 113 8.28 -7.84 5.76
N SER A 114 9.22 -8.34 6.56
CA SER A 114 10.56 -8.67 6.07
C SER A 114 10.50 -9.75 4.99
N ALA A 115 9.67 -10.78 5.16
CA ALA A 115 9.46 -11.83 4.15
C ALA A 115 8.97 -11.30 2.79
N LEU A 116 8.23 -10.19 2.78
CA LEU A 116 7.77 -9.54 1.54
C LEU A 116 8.90 -8.78 0.80
N VAL A 117 9.91 -8.33 1.54
CA VAL A 117 11.03 -7.53 1.02
C VAL A 117 12.32 -8.34 0.96
N GLU A 118 12.30 -9.57 1.47
CA GLU A 118 13.47 -10.19 2.07
C GLU A 118 14.64 -10.29 1.10
N ARG A 119 15.78 -9.86 1.62
CA ARG A 119 17.07 -9.80 0.95
C ARG A 119 17.92 -10.89 1.56
N SER A 120 18.01 -12.04 0.90
CA SER A 120 19.02 -13.01 1.31
C SER A 120 20.40 -12.34 1.19
N ALA A 121 21.18 -12.35 2.27
CA ALA A 121 22.45 -11.63 2.36
C ALA A 121 23.51 -12.10 1.34
N HIS A 122 23.23 -13.19 0.62
CA HIS A 122 24.15 -13.85 -0.30
C HIS A 122 23.74 -13.74 -1.78
N THR A 123 22.63 -13.09 -2.09
CA THR A 123 22.09 -13.03 -3.46
C THR A 123 21.85 -11.58 -3.86
N SER A 124 22.21 -11.24 -5.10
CA SER A 124 21.96 -9.90 -5.63
C SER A 124 20.46 -9.63 -5.77
N ARG A 125 20.06 -8.36 -5.79
CA ARG A 125 18.65 -7.98 -5.98
C ARG A 125 18.09 -8.54 -7.29
N GLU A 126 18.87 -8.52 -8.36
CA GLU A 126 18.44 -9.03 -9.67
C GLU A 126 18.18 -10.54 -9.63
N GLU A 127 19.10 -11.31 -9.04
CA GLU A 127 18.94 -12.77 -8.90
C GLU A 127 17.71 -13.13 -8.04
N MET A 128 17.45 -12.39 -6.96
CA MET A 128 16.24 -12.61 -6.17
C MET A 128 14.97 -12.25 -6.93
N MET A 129 14.96 -11.12 -7.64
CA MET A 129 13.79 -10.73 -8.42
C MET A 129 13.54 -11.73 -9.56
N GLU A 130 14.58 -12.33 -10.14
CA GLU A 130 14.47 -13.40 -11.12
C GLU A 130 13.83 -14.68 -10.55
N LEU A 131 14.03 -14.99 -9.27
CA LEU A 131 13.33 -16.09 -8.59
C LEU A 131 11.81 -15.86 -8.55
N TYR A 132 11.38 -14.60 -8.43
CA TYR A 132 9.98 -14.20 -8.50
C TYR A 132 9.48 -13.95 -9.92
N GLY A 133 10.26 -14.30 -10.94
CA GLY A 133 9.88 -14.13 -12.34
C GLY A 133 9.96 -12.69 -12.84
N LEU A 134 10.71 -11.83 -12.16
CA LEU A 134 10.87 -10.41 -12.47
C LEU A 134 12.25 -10.14 -13.07
N ARG A 135 12.32 -9.24 -14.07
CA ARG A 135 13.58 -8.84 -14.71
C ARG A 135 13.64 -7.34 -14.93
N PRO A 136 14.82 -6.73 -15.04
CA PRO A 136 14.94 -5.32 -15.42
C PRO A 136 14.28 -5.07 -16.79
N PRO A 137 13.49 -4.00 -16.96
CA PRO A 137 12.82 -3.72 -18.21
C PRO A 137 13.82 -3.40 -19.33
N LYS A 138 13.66 -4.04 -20.50
CA LYS A 138 14.48 -3.75 -21.70
C LYS A 138 14.17 -2.40 -22.33
N ARG A 139 12.95 -1.88 -22.11
CA ARG A 139 12.49 -0.56 -22.54
C ARG A 139 11.68 0.04 -21.39
N PHE A 140 11.95 1.31 -21.07
CA PHE A 140 11.16 2.04 -20.09
C PHE A 140 9.80 2.41 -20.71
N THR A 141 8.76 1.64 -20.39
CA THR A 141 7.37 2.01 -20.67
C THR A 141 6.78 2.64 -19.42
N VAL A 142 6.40 3.92 -19.51
CA VAL A 142 5.81 4.72 -18.41
C VAL A 142 4.32 4.38 -18.21
N GLU A 143 3.91 3.14 -18.46
CA GLU A 143 2.55 2.72 -18.13
C GLU A 143 2.53 2.20 -16.69
N TYR A 144 2.38 3.16 -15.77
CA TYR A 144 2.03 2.88 -14.39
C TYR A 144 0.63 2.24 -14.39
N GLN A 145 0.53 0.96 -14.01
CA GLN A 145 -0.72 0.47 -13.40
C GLN A 145 -0.58 0.73 -11.90
N PRO A 146 -1.15 1.84 -11.38
CA PRO A 146 -1.06 2.13 -9.95
C PRO A 146 -1.83 1.08 -9.15
N ALA A 147 -1.57 1.06 -7.84
CA ALA A 147 -2.39 0.41 -6.83
C ALA A 147 -3.89 0.52 -7.11
N LEU A 148 -4.71 -0.38 -6.54
CA LEU A 148 -6.16 -0.31 -6.72
C LEU A 148 -6.71 1.10 -6.43
N ASP A 149 -6.17 1.74 -5.38
CA ASP A 149 -6.32 3.16 -5.08
C ASP A 149 -4.95 3.82 -4.84
N GLY A 150 -4.52 4.67 -5.78
CA GLY A 150 -3.28 5.44 -5.66
C GLY A 150 -3.32 6.47 -4.53
N ASN A 151 -4.50 6.92 -4.11
CA ASN A 151 -4.64 7.90 -3.03
C ASN A 151 -4.17 7.33 -1.69
N ARG A 152 -4.40 6.04 -1.43
CA ARG A 152 -3.97 5.41 -0.18
C ARG A 152 -2.46 5.40 0.00
N LEU A 153 -1.72 5.17 -1.07
CA LEU A 153 -0.27 5.22 -1.02
C LEU A 153 0.22 6.64 -0.74
N GLU A 154 -0.37 7.63 -1.38
CA GLU A 154 0.00 9.03 -1.15
C GLU A 154 -0.35 9.47 0.27
N SER A 155 -1.55 9.14 0.76
CA SER A 155 -1.94 9.39 2.15
C SER A 155 -1.01 8.68 3.15
N PHE A 156 -0.53 7.48 2.83
CA PHE A 156 0.49 6.81 3.65
C PHE A 156 1.82 7.58 3.62
N ARG A 157 2.31 8.00 2.44
CA ARG A 157 3.57 8.77 2.31
C ARG A 157 3.52 10.06 3.13
N GLU A 158 2.42 10.80 3.03
CA GLU A 158 2.21 12.06 3.77
C GLU A 158 2.24 11.82 5.29
N ARG A 159 1.54 10.78 5.79
CA ARG A 159 1.55 10.43 7.21
C ARG A 159 2.89 9.91 7.70
N HIS A 160 3.58 9.12 6.88
CA HIS A 160 4.91 8.60 7.20
C HIS A 160 5.92 9.74 7.28
N GLU A 161 5.84 10.74 6.41
CA GLU A 161 6.69 11.92 6.50
C GLU A 161 6.36 12.75 7.74
N LEU A 162 5.08 12.94 8.06
CA LEU A 162 4.66 13.63 9.29
C LEU A 162 5.18 12.91 10.55
N LEU A 163 5.17 11.57 10.57
CA LEU A 163 5.76 10.79 11.66
C LEU A 163 7.28 11.05 11.81
N LYS A 164 8.01 11.15 10.70
CA LYS A 164 9.44 11.51 10.74
C LYS A 164 9.64 12.91 11.28
N GLU A 165 8.80 13.87 10.91
CA GLU A 165 8.85 15.24 11.46
C GLU A 165 8.58 15.26 12.98
N VAL A 166 7.63 14.44 13.46
CA VAL A 166 7.39 14.24 14.90
C VAL A 166 8.64 13.70 15.59
N ALA A 167 9.26 12.66 15.02
CA ALA A 167 10.48 12.09 15.57
C ALA A 167 11.67 13.06 15.63
N GLU A 168 11.84 13.91 14.60
CA GLU A 168 12.85 14.98 14.62
C GLU A 168 12.55 16.02 15.72
N SER A 169 11.27 16.31 15.95
CA SER A 169 10.84 17.40 16.83
C SER A 169 10.74 17.01 18.31
N TYR A 170 10.36 15.76 18.59
CA TYR A 170 10.12 15.24 19.95
C TYR A 170 11.27 14.37 20.47
N ALA A 171 12.09 13.81 19.60
CA ALA A 171 13.20 12.90 19.99
C ALA A 171 14.52 13.23 19.28
N HIS A 172 14.60 14.32 18.52
CA HIS A 172 15.82 14.75 17.82
C HIS A 172 16.47 13.66 16.94
N LEU A 173 15.65 12.71 16.47
CA LEU A 173 16.09 11.60 15.63
C LEU A 173 16.49 12.11 14.24
N ASN A 174 17.60 11.62 13.71
CA ASN A 174 18.00 11.90 12.34
C ASN A 174 17.26 10.95 11.36
N THR A 175 16.06 11.36 10.96
CA THR A 175 15.21 10.61 10.03
C THR A 175 15.57 10.83 8.55
N ARG A 176 16.54 11.73 8.27
CA ARG A 176 17.02 12.03 6.92
C ARG A 176 17.91 10.93 6.33
N ARG A 177 18.38 9.96 7.14
CA ARG A 177 19.13 8.81 6.64
C ARG A 177 18.20 7.67 6.22
N ASN A 178 18.22 7.44 4.90
CA ASN A 178 17.88 6.21 4.18
C ASN A 178 16.40 5.83 4.06
N SER A 179 15.83 6.13 2.89
CA SER A 179 15.03 5.15 2.14
C SER A 179 15.04 5.42 0.64
N SER A 180 16.20 5.83 0.09
CA SER A 180 16.39 5.70 -1.36
C SER A 180 16.49 4.20 -1.66
N ILE A 181 15.34 3.53 -1.78
CA ILE A 181 15.26 2.46 -2.76
C ILE A 181 15.61 3.15 -4.07
N VAL A 182 16.87 3.00 -4.50
CA VAL A 182 17.24 3.24 -5.88
C VAL A 182 16.26 2.38 -6.68
N ALA A 183 15.31 3.07 -7.31
CA ALA A 183 14.09 2.53 -7.86
C ALA A 183 14.40 1.81 -9.18
N SER A 184 15.05 0.65 -9.09
CA SER A 184 15.07 -0.30 -10.18
C SER A 184 13.63 -0.75 -10.42
N THR A 185 13.10 -0.41 -11.58
CA THR A 185 11.84 -0.92 -12.07
C THR A 185 12.02 -2.36 -12.53
N TRP A 186 10.96 -3.15 -12.46
CA TRP A 186 10.91 -4.56 -12.79
C TRP A 186 9.78 -4.82 -13.76
N ALA A 187 10.01 -5.72 -14.70
CA ALA A 187 8.99 -6.22 -15.61
C ALA A 187 8.74 -7.70 -15.34
N VAL A 188 7.49 -8.13 -15.45
CA VAL A 188 7.14 -9.55 -15.34
C VAL A 188 7.73 -10.30 -16.54
N SER A 189 8.40 -11.42 -16.28
CA SER A 189 9.07 -12.24 -17.28
C SER A 189 8.66 -13.72 -17.24
N ASP A 190 8.21 -14.21 -16.08
CA ASP A 190 7.70 -15.56 -15.88
C ASP A 190 6.42 -15.50 -15.05
N TYR A 191 5.30 -15.88 -15.67
CA TYR A 191 3.98 -15.77 -15.05
C TYR A 191 3.75 -16.79 -13.94
N ALA A 192 4.38 -17.97 -14.00
CA ALA A 192 4.22 -18.98 -12.96
C ALA A 192 4.93 -18.55 -11.68
N LYS A 193 6.20 -18.13 -11.80
CA LYS A 193 6.98 -17.63 -10.65
C LYS A 193 6.36 -16.37 -10.05
N PHE A 194 5.85 -15.48 -10.90
CA PHE A 194 5.20 -14.26 -10.43
C PHE A 194 3.87 -14.56 -9.73
N ALA A 195 3.11 -15.56 -10.19
CA ALA A 195 1.92 -16.02 -9.49
C ALA A 195 2.25 -16.60 -8.11
N ASP A 196 3.34 -17.35 -7.98
CA ASP A 196 3.80 -17.88 -6.68
C ASP A 196 4.23 -16.74 -5.73
N PHE A 197 4.89 -15.70 -6.25
CA PHE A 197 5.19 -14.50 -5.49
C PHE A 197 3.92 -13.77 -4.99
N ILE A 198 2.88 -13.68 -5.83
CA ILE A 198 1.60 -13.09 -5.43
C ILE A 198 0.93 -13.92 -4.34
N LYS A 199 0.97 -15.25 -4.42
CA LYS A 199 0.44 -16.13 -3.37
C LYS A 199 1.17 -15.94 -2.05
N LEU A 200 2.50 -15.91 -2.06
CA LEU A 200 3.29 -15.59 -0.87
C LEU A 200 2.88 -14.22 -0.30
N THR A 201 2.71 -13.22 -1.18
CA THR A 201 2.27 -11.89 -0.76
C THR A 201 0.90 -11.94 -0.10
N GLN A 202 -0.06 -12.63 -0.71
CA GLN A 202 -1.40 -12.84 -0.17
C GLN A 202 -1.36 -13.51 1.20
N GLU A 203 -0.61 -14.61 1.35
CA GLU A 203 -0.47 -15.33 2.62
C GLU A 203 0.07 -14.43 3.74
N LYS A 204 1.07 -13.58 3.44
CA LYS A 204 1.63 -12.65 4.44
C LYS A 204 0.67 -11.51 4.77
N VAL A 205 -0.05 -10.98 3.78
CA VAL A 205 -1.06 -9.93 4.03
C VAL A 205 -2.23 -10.49 4.84
N ASP A 206 -2.73 -11.68 4.51
CA ASP A 206 -3.78 -12.37 5.27
C ASP A 206 -3.35 -12.62 6.72
N TYR A 207 -2.12 -13.11 6.91
CA TYR A 207 -1.54 -13.32 8.23
C TYR A 207 -1.49 -12.03 9.06
N LEU A 208 -1.06 -10.91 8.47
CA LEU A 208 -1.02 -9.61 9.16
C LEU A 208 -2.43 -9.14 9.56
N ILE A 209 -3.42 -9.32 8.68
CA ILE A 209 -4.80 -8.90 8.91
C ILE A 209 -5.44 -9.72 10.04
N GLU A 210 -5.21 -11.03 10.05
CA GLU A 210 -5.67 -11.96 11.09
C GLU A 210 -4.98 -11.68 12.43
N LEU A 211 -3.66 -11.47 12.42
CA LEU A 211 -2.88 -11.20 13.63
C LEU A 211 -3.37 -9.96 14.41
N THR A 212 -3.89 -8.96 13.70
CA THR A 212 -4.41 -7.71 14.29
C THR A 212 -5.93 -7.63 14.33
N ASP A 213 -6.64 -8.74 14.10
CA ASP A 213 -8.11 -8.82 14.11
C ASP A 213 -8.77 -7.66 13.32
N SER A 214 -8.30 -7.45 12.09
CA SER A 214 -8.64 -6.28 11.28
C SER A 214 -9.45 -6.61 10.02
N GLN A 215 -9.84 -7.88 9.84
CA GLN A 215 -10.49 -8.40 8.64
C GLN A 215 -11.70 -7.58 8.21
N GLU A 216 -12.65 -7.33 9.11
CA GLU A 216 -13.88 -6.61 8.78
C GLU A 216 -13.59 -5.16 8.33
N ARG A 217 -12.65 -4.49 9.01
CA ARG A 217 -12.26 -3.11 8.70
C ARG A 217 -11.59 -3.05 7.33
N VAL A 218 -10.69 -3.99 7.05
CA VAL A 218 -9.99 -4.09 5.77
C VAL A 218 -10.94 -4.38 4.63
N ASP A 219 -11.80 -5.39 4.77
CA ASP A 219 -12.76 -5.78 3.74
C ASP A 219 -13.76 -4.68 3.43
N ARG A 220 -14.24 -3.97 4.47
CA ARG A 220 -15.14 -2.84 4.30
C ARG A 220 -14.48 -1.71 3.52
N ALA A 221 -13.25 -1.35 3.87
CA ALA A 221 -12.49 -0.31 3.17
C ALA A 221 -12.19 -0.71 1.72
N MET A 222 -11.80 -1.96 1.47
CA MET A 222 -11.62 -2.50 0.10
C MET A 222 -12.90 -2.37 -0.72
N CYS A 223 -14.05 -2.74 -0.15
CA CYS A 223 -15.33 -2.58 -0.81
C CYS A 223 -15.66 -1.11 -1.12
N MET A 224 -15.27 -0.17 -0.26
CA MET A 224 -15.46 1.26 -0.51
C MET A 224 -14.59 1.75 -1.67
N ASP A 225 -13.31 1.36 -1.71
CA ASP A 225 -12.39 1.74 -2.79
C ASP A 225 -12.86 1.19 -4.14
N ILE A 226 -13.29 -0.07 -4.16
CA ILE A 226 -13.85 -0.70 -5.36
C ILE A 226 -15.09 0.06 -5.85
N ARG A 227 -15.99 0.46 -4.94
CA ARG A 227 -17.18 1.25 -5.31
C ARG A 227 -16.81 2.63 -5.83
N ALA A 228 -15.76 3.25 -5.29
CA ALA A 228 -15.29 4.56 -5.73
C ALA A 228 -14.80 4.56 -7.19
N LEU A 229 -14.26 3.45 -7.69
CA LEU A 229 -13.92 3.29 -9.12
C LEU A 229 -15.14 3.39 -10.06
N GLY A 230 -16.35 3.19 -9.53
CA GLY A 230 -17.59 3.33 -10.28
C GLY A 230 -18.25 4.70 -10.18
N TRP A 231 -17.59 5.70 -9.59
CA TRP A 231 -18.12 7.05 -9.42
C TRP A 231 -17.22 8.06 -10.12
N HIS A 232 -17.76 8.75 -11.15
CA HIS A 232 -17.00 9.73 -11.92
C HIS A 232 -17.65 11.12 -11.84
N LEU A 233 -17.02 12.06 -11.12
CA LEU A 233 -17.52 13.44 -11.01
C LEU A 233 -17.42 14.22 -12.34
N SER A 234 -16.51 13.82 -13.22
CA SER A 234 -16.25 14.46 -14.51
C SER A 234 -16.41 13.45 -15.64
N ALA A 235 -16.93 13.87 -16.79
CA ALA A 235 -17.14 13.05 -17.98
C ALA A 235 -15.84 12.70 -18.74
N ASP A 236 -14.76 12.36 -18.04
CA ASP A 236 -13.53 11.87 -18.62
C ASP A 236 -13.72 10.42 -19.09
N ARG A 237 -14.02 10.28 -20.39
CA ARG A 237 -14.25 8.97 -21.03
C ARG A 237 -13.05 8.04 -20.94
N ALA A 238 -11.82 8.57 -20.92
CA ALA A 238 -10.62 7.74 -20.85
C ALA A 238 -10.47 7.12 -19.45
N ARG A 239 -10.70 7.93 -18.41
CA ARG A 239 -10.71 7.45 -17.02
C ARG A 239 -11.80 6.42 -16.78
N VAL A 240 -13.04 6.69 -17.22
CA VAL A 240 -14.16 5.75 -17.11
C VAL A 240 -13.85 4.41 -17.77
N ALA A 241 -13.26 4.43 -18.98
CA ALA A 241 -12.88 3.21 -19.69
C ALA A 241 -11.77 2.42 -18.97
N HIS A 242 -10.80 3.14 -18.37
CA HIS A 242 -9.74 2.53 -17.57
C HIS A 242 -10.31 1.86 -16.30
N ASP A 243 -11.11 2.59 -15.52
CA ASP A 243 -11.70 2.07 -14.28
C ASP A 243 -12.63 0.88 -14.55
N ARG A 244 -13.41 0.93 -15.64
CA ARG A 244 -14.22 -0.22 -16.08
C ARG A 244 -13.37 -1.44 -16.41
N SER A 245 -12.24 -1.25 -17.11
CA SER A 245 -11.33 -2.34 -17.46
C SER A 245 -10.68 -2.95 -16.21
N LYS A 246 -10.27 -2.10 -15.26
CA LYS A 246 -9.75 -2.50 -13.95
C LYS A 246 -10.79 -3.31 -13.16
N LEU A 247 -12.04 -2.83 -13.09
CA LEU A 247 -13.14 -3.51 -12.40
C LEU A 247 -13.43 -4.90 -12.99
N ILE A 248 -13.29 -5.09 -14.31
CA ILE A 248 -13.46 -6.42 -14.94
C ILE A 248 -12.36 -7.39 -14.48
N LEU A 249 -11.11 -6.94 -14.43
CA LEU A 249 -9.99 -7.76 -13.96
C LEU A 249 -10.14 -8.09 -12.46
N VAL A 250 -10.55 -7.10 -11.65
CA VAL A 250 -10.83 -7.29 -10.22
C VAL A 250 -12.00 -8.26 -10.03
N LEU A 251 -13.06 -8.20 -10.85
CA LEU A 251 -14.16 -9.15 -10.80
C LEU A 251 -13.69 -10.58 -11.08
N GLU A 252 -12.86 -10.76 -12.11
CA GLU A 252 -12.35 -12.07 -12.52
C GLU A 252 -11.49 -12.69 -11.42
N TYR A 253 -10.59 -11.92 -10.82
CA TYR A 253 -9.76 -12.38 -9.71
C TYR A 253 -10.55 -12.63 -8.42
N SER A 254 -11.40 -11.68 -8.02
CA SER A 254 -12.18 -11.76 -6.77
C SER A 254 -13.19 -12.90 -6.75
N ARG A 255 -13.63 -13.41 -7.91
CA ARG A 255 -14.50 -14.61 -7.94
C ARG A 255 -13.85 -15.85 -7.36
N GLN A 256 -12.54 -15.96 -7.43
CA GLN A 256 -11.79 -17.13 -6.94
C GLN A 256 -11.25 -16.88 -5.53
N GLU A 257 -10.61 -15.73 -5.32
CA GLU A 257 -9.83 -15.48 -4.10
C GLU A 257 -10.57 -14.62 -3.05
N TYR A 258 -11.41 -13.67 -3.47
CA TYR A 258 -12.07 -12.70 -2.57
C TYR A 258 -13.56 -12.52 -2.92
N PRO A 259 -14.40 -13.56 -2.76
CA PRO A 259 -15.80 -13.52 -3.17
C PRO A 259 -16.58 -12.39 -2.49
N GLN A 260 -16.17 -11.95 -1.30
CA GLN A 260 -16.77 -10.82 -0.59
C GLN A 260 -16.66 -9.47 -1.34
N TYR A 261 -15.72 -9.32 -2.27
CA TYR A 261 -15.56 -8.09 -3.06
C TYR A 261 -16.43 -8.06 -4.31
N VAL A 262 -16.97 -9.19 -4.76
CA VAL A 262 -17.71 -9.33 -6.02
C VAL A 262 -18.92 -8.39 -6.09
N ASP A 263 -19.66 -8.26 -5.00
CA ASP A 263 -20.84 -7.39 -4.96
C ASP A 263 -20.47 -5.91 -5.09
N ALA A 264 -19.37 -5.48 -4.47
CA ALA A 264 -18.86 -4.12 -4.61
C ALA A 264 -18.48 -3.82 -6.06
N VAL A 265 -17.81 -4.76 -6.74
CA VAL A 265 -17.43 -4.62 -8.16
C VAL A 265 -18.66 -4.54 -9.06
N ASN A 266 -19.66 -5.39 -8.84
CA ASN A 266 -20.90 -5.37 -9.61
C ASN A 266 -21.71 -4.08 -9.40
N ILE A 267 -21.68 -3.49 -8.21
CA ILE A 267 -22.28 -2.17 -7.95
C ILE A 267 -21.53 -1.09 -8.74
N ALA A 268 -20.20 -1.08 -8.70
CA ALA A 268 -19.38 -0.10 -9.41
C ALA A 268 -19.60 -0.15 -10.93
N LEU A 269 -19.61 -1.36 -11.52
CA LEU A 269 -19.87 -1.55 -12.95
C LEU A 269 -21.26 -1.08 -13.37
N ARG A 270 -22.29 -1.31 -12.54
CA ARG A 270 -23.65 -0.83 -12.80
C ARG A 270 -23.74 0.69 -12.76
N ASN A 271 -23.02 1.34 -11.85
CA ASN A 271 -22.98 2.81 -11.78
C ASN A 271 -22.38 3.41 -13.06
N ILE A 272 -21.25 2.86 -13.55
CA ILE A 272 -20.63 3.28 -14.82
C ILE A 272 -21.62 3.14 -15.99
N GLU A 273 -22.34 2.02 -16.06
CA GLU A 273 -23.31 1.80 -17.14
C GLU A 273 -24.51 2.76 -17.06
N ARG A 274 -25.00 3.04 -15.85
CA ARG A 274 -26.07 4.04 -15.63
C ARG A 274 -25.62 5.44 -16.06
N GLU A 275 -24.45 5.89 -15.62
CA GLU A 275 -23.90 7.20 -16.00
C GLU A 275 -23.72 7.32 -17.51
N ARG A 276 -23.33 6.23 -18.18
CA ARG A 276 -23.24 6.20 -19.64
C ARG A 276 -24.61 6.38 -20.32
N GLN A 277 -25.67 5.78 -19.78
CA GLN A 277 -27.02 5.89 -20.32
C GLN A 277 -27.63 7.28 -20.09
N GLU A 278 -27.36 7.90 -18.95
CA GLU A 278 -27.85 9.24 -18.60
C GLU A 278 -27.16 10.36 -19.41
N ASN A 279 -25.92 10.12 -19.87
CA ASN A 279 -25.12 11.08 -20.64
C ASN A 279 -25.10 10.81 -22.17
N ALA A 280 -25.89 9.85 -22.65
CA ALA A 280 -26.03 9.51 -24.08
C ALA A 280 -27.22 10.25 -24.71
#